data_AF-A0A0N1LUQ3-F1
#
_entry.id   AF-A0A0N1LUQ3-F1
#
_cell.length_a   1.000
_cell.length_b   1.000
_cell.length_c   1.000
_cell.angle_alpha   90.00
_cell.angle_beta   90.00
_cell.angle_gamma   90.00
#
_symmetry.space_group_name_H-M   'P 1'
#
loop_
_entity.id
_entity.type
_entity.pdbx_description
1 polymer ?
#
loop_
_entity_poly.entity_id
_entity_poly.type
_entity_poly.pdbx_seq_one_letter_code
_entity_poly.pdbx_strand_id
1 'polypeptide(L)' 'MLFSEKTPASLDEIRLRVARALNRNPMCRDVRFEIVATPRTRKGGNWTITIQSVAPDALWEASEIVSDIQEAYELAVAA' A
#
# COMPACT_ATOMS: atom_id res chain seq x y z
N MET A 1 21.87 11.52 -7.11
CA MET A 1 21.09 10.31 -6.79
C MET A 1 20.04 10.75 -5.77
N LEU A 2 18.84 11.10 -6.23
CA LEU A 2 17.74 11.45 -5.34
C LEU A 2 17.19 10.14 -4.77
N PHE A 3 17.71 9.72 -3.62
CA PHE A 3 17.01 8.72 -2.81
C PHE A 3 15.72 9.41 -2.39
N SER A 4 14.59 9.03 -3.00
CA SER A 4 13.29 9.41 -2.47
C SER A 4 13.26 8.86 -1.04
N GLU A 5 13.38 9.74 -0.05
CA GLU A 5 13.32 9.38 1.36
C GLU A 5 11.91 8.84 1.60
N LYS A 6 11.75 7.52 1.42
CA LYS A 6 10.47 6.86 1.60
C LYS A 6 9.94 7.26 2.95
N THR A 7 8.71 7.74 2.98
CA THR A 7 8.16 8.26 4.22
C THR A 7 7.90 7.06 5.15
N PRO A 8 8.52 7.01 6.34
CA PRO A 8 8.28 5.95 7.29
C PRO A 8 6.84 6.07 7.81
N ALA A 9 6.01 5.07 7.49
CA ALA A 9 4.60 5.03 7.86
C ALA A 9 4.25 3.69 8.53
N SER A 10 3.31 3.74 9.47
CA SER A 10 2.78 2.51 10.09
C SER A 10 1.86 1.77 9.12
N LEU A 11 1.67 0.46 9.32
CA LEU A 11 0.72 -0.36 8.55
C LEU A 11 -0.68 0.27 8.46
N ASP A 12 -1.20 0.78 9.58
CA ASP A 12 -2.52 1.42 9.65
C ASP A 12 -2.59 2.71 8.80
N GLU A 13 -1.49 3.46 8.78
CA GLU A 13 -1.41 4.72 8.03
C GLU A 13 -1.34 4.46 6.52
N ILE A 14 -0.56 3.46 6.12
CA ILE A 14 -0.53 2.96 4.75
C ILE A 14 -1.92 2.45 4.35
N ARG A 15 -2.58 1.66 5.20
CA ARG A 15 -3.95 1.17 4.97
C ARG A 15 -4.93 2.31 4.76
N LEU A 16 -4.88 3.33 5.60
CA LEU A 16 -5.74 4.51 5.48
C LEU A 16 -5.46 5.28 4.18
N ARG A 17 -4.20 5.41 3.77
CA ARG A 17 -3.82 6.08 2.51
C ARG A 17 -4.31 5.30 1.29
N VAL A 18 -4.11 3.99 1.26
CA VAL A 18 -4.62 3.10 0.20
C VAL A 18 -6.14 3.19 0.13
N ALA A 19 -6.83 3.07 1.28
CA ALA A 19 -8.28 3.19 1.35
C ALA A 19 -8.77 4.56 0.84
N ARG A 20 -8.10 5.66 1.20
CA ARG A 20 -8.44 7.00 0.71
C ARG A 20 -8.21 7.15 -0.78
N ALA A 21 -7.11 6.61 -1.31
CA ALA A 21 -6.80 6.65 -2.74
C ALA A 21 -7.82 5.85 -3.54
N LEU A 22 -8.15 4.62 -3.10
CA LEU A 22 -9.18 3.79 -3.72
C LEU A 22 -10.57 4.44 -3.62
N ASN A 23 -10.92 5.08 -2.50
CA ASN A 23 -12.21 5.74 -2.32
C ASN A 23 -12.37 7.02 -3.18
N ARG A 24 -11.27 7.63 -3.65
CA ARG A 24 -11.36 8.72 -4.64
C ARG A 24 -11.87 8.22 -5.99
N ASN A 25 -11.63 6.96 -6.31
CA ASN A 25 -12.06 6.35 -7.55
C ASN A 25 -13.41 5.64 -7.35
N PRO A 26 -14.50 6.11 -7.98
CA PRO A 26 -15.83 5.52 -7.80
C PRO A 26 -15.89 4.04 -8.20
N MET A 27 -15.03 3.59 -9.11
CA MET A 27 -14.93 2.18 -9.54
C MET A 27 -14.14 1.30 -8.57
N CYS A 28 -13.25 1.90 -7.75
CA CYS A 28 -12.46 1.21 -6.75
C CYS A 28 -13.12 1.19 -5.36
N ARG A 29 -14.35 1.70 -5.23
CA ARG A 29 -14.98 1.95 -3.93
C ARG A 29 -15.27 0.68 -3.12
N ASP A 30 -15.49 -0.46 -3.78
CA ASP A 30 -15.74 -1.77 -3.13
C ASP A 30 -14.50 -2.68 -3.13
N VAL A 31 -13.30 -2.11 -3.39
CA VAL A 31 -12.07 -2.91 -3.44
C VAL A 31 -11.71 -3.43 -2.06
N ARG A 32 -11.62 -4.76 -1.94
CA ARG A 32 -11.01 -5.41 -0.78
C ARG A 32 -9.53 -5.61 -1.04
N PHE A 33 -8.71 -5.03 -0.19
CA PHE A 33 -7.28 -5.22 -0.15
C PHE A 33 -6.87 -5.60 1.28
N GLU A 34 -5.77 -6.33 1.38
CA GLU A 34 -5.17 -6.75 2.62
C GLU A 34 -3.70 -6.35 2.61
N ILE A 35 -3.20 -5.88 3.75
CA ILE A 35 -1.80 -5.53 3.89
C ILE A 35 -1.17 -6.53 4.86
N VAL A 36 -0.21 -7.28 4.35
CA VAL A 36 0.54 -8.28 5.11
C VAL A 36 1.93 -7.74 5.33
N ALA A 37 2.25 -7.36 6.57
CA ALA A 37 3.65 -7.19 6.96
C ALA A 37 4.29 -8.58 6.98
N THR A 38 5.31 -8.78 6.15
CA THR A 38 6.11 -9.99 6.21
C THR A 38 7.16 -9.82 7.30
N PRO A 39 7.12 -10.61 8.38
CA PRO A 39 8.15 -10.57 9.41
C PRO A 39 9.40 -11.29 8.88
N ARG A 40 10.08 -10.71 7.89
CA ARG A 40 11.39 -11.19 7.44
C ARG A 40 12.41 -10.06 7.52
N THR A 41 13.10 -10.11 8.66
CA THR A 41 14.52 -9.78 8.87
C THR A 41 14.86 -8.46 9.58
N ARG A 42 15.98 -8.56 10.31
CA ARG A 42 16.60 -7.69 11.32
C ARG A 42 16.94 -6.25 10.88
N LYS A 43 16.52 -5.79 9.69
CA LYS A 43 16.95 -4.49 9.11
C LYS A 43 15.89 -3.71 8.34
N GLY A 44 14.65 -4.16 8.28
CA GLY A 44 13.57 -3.40 7.64
C GLY A 44 12.32 -4.26 7.47
N GLY A 45 11.17 -3.73 7.90
CA GLY A 45 9.90 -4.41 7.71
C GLY A 45 9.52 -4.42 6.25
N ASN A 46 9.58 -5.59 5.62
CA ASN A 46 8.98 -5.78 4.31
C ASN A 46 7.47 -5.96 4.49
N TRP A 47 6.69 -5.31 3.64
CA TRP A 47 5.24 -5.36 3.68
C TRP A 47 4.70 -5.46 2.26
N THR A 48 3.58 -6.14 2.12
CA THR A 48 2.99 -6.43 0.81
C THR A 48 1.51 -6.13 0.86
N ILE A 49 0.99 -5.49 -0.20
CA ILE A 49 -0.44 -5.30 -0.39
C ILE A 49 -0.93 -6.41 -1.31
N THR A 50 -2.01 -7.07 -0.92
CA THR A 50 -2.71 -8.08 -1.73
C THR A 50 -4.12 -7.57 -2.00
N ILE A 51 -4.47 -7.43 -3.28
CA ILE A 51 -5.82 -7.05 -3.70
C ILE A 51 -6.65 -8.35 -3.75
N GLN A 52 -7.63 -8.49 -2.86
CA GLN A 52 -8.46 -9.70 -2.76
C GLN A 52 -9.68 -9.64 -3.69
N SER A 53 -10.33 -8.48 -3.82
CA SER A 53 -11.54 -8.33 -4.62
C SER A 53 -11.55 -6.94 -5.25
N VAL A 54 -11.47 -6.88 -6.57
CA VAL A 54 -11.53 -5.64 -7.36
C VAL A 54 -12.24 -5.92 -8.67
N ALA A 55 -13.01 -4.95 -9.16
CA ALA A 55 -13.57 -5.05 -10.51
C ALA A 55 -12.43 -5.11 -11.53
N PRO A 56 -12.51 -5.94 -12.59
CA PRO A 56 -11.43 -6.07 -13.56
C PRO A 56 -11.05 -4.74 -14.22
N ASP A 57 -12.01 -3.84 -14.42
CA ASP A 57 -11.80 -2.47 -14.91
C ASP A 57 -10.98 -1.61 -13.93
N ALA A 58 -11.11 -1.87 -12.63
CA ALA A 58 -10.45 -1.14 -11.55
C ALA A 58 -9.15 -1.80 -11.07
N LEU A 59 -8.81 -3.00 -11.57
CA LEU A 59 -7.63 -3.76 -11.15
C LEU A 59 -6.34 -3.01 -11.50
N TRP A 60 -6.30 -2.45 -12.71
CA TRP A 60 -5.14 -1.68 -13.18
C TRP A 60 -4.94 -0.42 -12.32
N GLU A 61 -6.00 0.37 -12.14
CA GLU A 61 -5.99 1.57 -11.29
C GLU A 61 -5.56 1.26 -9.85
N ALA A 62 -6.10 0.19 -9.26
CA ALA A 62 -5.73 -0.24 -7.93
C ALA A 62 -4.25 -0.66 -7.84
N SER A 63 -3.73 -1.35 -8.86
CA SER A 63 -2.32 -1.75 -8.93
C SER A 63 -1.38 -0.55 -9.04
N GLU A 64 -1.73 0.46 -9.84
CA GLU A 64 -0.95 1.69 -9.98
C GLU A 64 -0.90 2.47 -8.66
N ILE A 65 -2.06 2.63 -7.99
CA ILE A 65 -2.15 3.27 -6.68
C ILE A 65 -1.30 2.54 -5.63
N VAL A 66 -1.38 1.21 -5.59
CA VAL A 66 -0.60 0.38 -4.67
C VAL A 66 0.90 0.58 -4.91
N SER A 67 1.32 0.60 -6.18
CA SER A 67 2.72 0.74 -6.56
C SER A 67 3.27 2.12 -6.19
N ASP A 68 2.50 3.20 -6.43
CA ASP A 68 2.85 4.55 -6.01
C ASP A 68 3.04 4.64 -4.49
N ILE A 69 2.16 4.02 -3.71
CA ILE A 69 2.26 4.01 -2.24
C ILE A 69 3.46 3.16 -1.77
N GLN A 70 3.73 2.01 -2.38
CA GLN A 70 4.91 1.20 -2.02
C GLN A 70 6.24 1.87 -2.40
N GLU A 71 6.24 2.71 -3.44
CA GLU A 71 7.39 3.52 -3.81
C GLU A 71 7.57 4.70 -2.85
N ALA A 72 6.49 5.39 -2.48
CA ALA A 72 6.52 6.58 -1.64
C ALA A 72 6.70 6.30 -0.14
N TYR A 73 6.25 5.13 0.36
CA TYR A 73 6.23 4.81 1.79
C TYR A 73 7.06 3.57 2.12
N GLU A 74 7.74 3.62 3.27
CA GLU A 74 8.36 2.46 3.89
C GLU A 74 7.62 2.09 5.18
N LEU A 75 7.55 0.80 5.51
CA LEU A 75 6.96 0.38 6.77
C LEU A 75 7.93 0.71 7.90
N ALA A 76 7.55 1.69 8.71
CA ALA A 76 8.20 1.96 9.97
C ALA A 76 7.87 0.81 10.93
N VAL A 77 8.77 -0.18 11.02
CA VAL A 77 8.69 -1.16 12.10
C VAL A 77 9.00 -0.42 13.39
N ALA A 78 7.96 -0.18 14.20
CA ALA A 78 8.15 0.17 15.59
C ALA A 78 8.96 -0.96 16.23
N ALA A 79 10.20 -0.62 16.61
CA ALA A 79 11.18 -1.52 17.21
C ALA A 79 10.76 -2.02 18.59
#